data_AF-A0A1W9SX63-F1
#
_entry.id   AF-A0A1W9SX63-F1
#
_cell.length_a   1.000
_cell.length_b   1.000
_cell.length_c   1.000
_cell.angle_alpha   90.00
_cell.angle_beta   90.00
_cell.angle_gamma   90.00
#
_symmetry.space_group_name_H-M   'P 1'
#
loop_
_entity.id
_entity.type
_entity.pdbx_description
1 polymer ?
#
loop_
_entity_poly.entity_id
_entity_poly.type
_entity_poly.pdbx_seq_one_letter_code
_entity_poly.pdbx_strand_id
1 'polypeptide(L)'
;MTPYELSSIIHRELSSLAPRLSSALNRALNEIGEGSALVGMGKGTHVNDDVSFTESEIINTGGDYAGVIVKITAVLRQLEENSNWKVIIDKKPKTGPNKIELLYTLFRSQDA
;
A
#
# COMPACT_ATOMS: atom_id res chain seq x y z
N MET A 1 15.65 -6.75 -3.84
CA MET A 1 15.23 -6.42 -2.46
C MET A 1 14.25 -7.50 -2.02
N THR A 2 14.32 -7.97 -0.78
CA THR A 2 13.35 -8.95 -0.27
C THR A 2 12.02 -8.25 0.08
N PRO A 3 10.88 -8.98 0.08
CA PRO A 3 9.59 -8.42 0.51
C PRO A 3 9.65 -7.81 1.92
N TYR A 4 10.43 -8.43 2.82
CA TYR A 4 10.64 -7.93 4.18
C TYR A 4 11.43 -6.62 4.22
N GLU A 5 12.53 -6.53 3.46
CA GLU A 5 13.31 -5.28 3.34
C GLU A 5 12.48 -4.14 2.76
N LEU A 6 11.67 -4.43 1.73
CA LEU A 6 10.75 -3.47 1.11
C LEU A 6 9.69 -3.00 2.12
N SER A 7 9.08 -3.94 2.84
CA SER A 7 8.12 -3.66 3.92
C SER A 7 8.73 -2.77 5.01
N SER A 8 9.98 -3.01 5.40
CA SER A 8 10.69 -2.19 6.39
C SER A 8 10.88 -0.75 5.92
N ILE A 9 11.28 -0.55 4.65
CA ILE A 9 11.42 0.77 4.04
C ILE A 9 10.06 1.47 4.00
N ILE A 10 9.02 0.81 3.47
CA ILE A 10 7.66 1.35 3.40
C ILE A 10 7.18 1.79 4.79
N HIS A 11 7.39 0.95 5.80
CA HIS A 11 6.99 1.27 7.17
C HIS A 11 7.72 2.50 7.71
N ARG A 12 9.03 2.61 7.50
CA ARG A 12 9.80 3.79 7.93
C ARG A 12 9.29 5.07 7.27
N GLU A 13 8.98 5.02 5.98
CA GLU A 13 8.55 6.21 5.22
C GLU A 13 7.10 6.62 5.49
N LEU A 14 6.18 5.65 5.70
CA LEU A 14 4.74 5.92 5.77
C LEU A 14 4.12 5.80 7.16
N SER A 15 4.72 5.11 8.13
CA SER A 15 4.07 4.83 9.43
C SER A 15 3.57 6.08 10.17
N SER A 16 4.29 7.19 10.09
CA SER A 16 3.92 8.46 10.73
C SER A 16 2.93 9.30 9.93
N LEU A 17 2.86 9.08 8.61
CA LEU A 17 2.08 9.90 7.68
C LEU A 17 0.75 9.23 7.30
N ALA A 18 0.83 7.97 6.93
CA ALA A 18 -0.19 7.14 6.32
C ALA A 18 -0.17 5.74 6.97
N PRO A 19 -0.50 5.63 8.27
CA PRO A 19 -0.32 4.41 9.05
C PRO A 19 -1.15 3.24 8.52
N ARG A 20 -2.35 3.49 7.98
CA ARG A 20 -3.18 2.41 7.41
C ARG A 20 -2.62 1.94 6.09
N LEU A 21 -2.16 2.85 5.23
CA LEU A 21 -1.47 2.46 4.00
C LEU A 21 -0.20 1.65 4.30
N SER A 22 0.60 2.07 5.26
CA SER A 22 1.78 1.31 5.71
C SER A 22 1.42 -0.11 6.15
N SER A 23 0.38 -0.25 6.99
CA SER A 23 -0.08 -1.56 7.46
C SER A 23 -0.62 -2.43 6.31
N ALA A 24 -1.41 -1.83 5.42
CA ALA A 24 -1.96 -2.51 4.24
C ALA A 24 -0.86 -3.07 3.32
N LEU A 25 0.18 -2.28 3.07
CA LEU A 25 1.33 -2.70 2.27
C LEU A 25 2.16 -3.79 2.96
N ASN A 26 2.34 -3.70 4.28
CA ASN A 26 3.02 -4.75 5.04
C ASN A 26 2.26 -6.07 4.98
N ARG A 27 0.94 -6.03 5.12
CA ARG A 27 0.06 -7.19 4.95
C ARG A 27 0.15 -7.76 3.53
N ALA A 28 0.11 -6.89 2.52
CA ALA A 28 0.25 -7.29 1.12
C ALA A 28 1.58 -8.02 0.87
N LEU A 29 2.70 -7.55 1.42
CA LEU A 29 4.02 -8.12 1.15
C LEU A 29 4.34 -9.36 1.99
N ASN A 30 4.02 -9.35 3.29
CA ASN A 30 4.49 -10.36 4.24
C ASN A 30 3.43 -11.38 4.65
N GLU A 31 2.14 -11.03 4.58
CA GLU A 31 1.07 -11.95 5.02
C GLU A 31 0.42 -12.65 3.82
N ILE A 32 0.26 -11.93 2.70
CA ILE A 32 -0.43 -12.41 1.50
C ILE A 32 0.56 -12.67 0.35
N GLY A 33 1.57 -11.81 0.22
CA GLY A 33 2.51 -11.79 -0.89
C GLY A 33 3.72 -12.69 -0.67
N GLU A 34 4.69 -12.56 -1.57
CA GLU A 34 5.86 -13.42 -1.73
C GLU A 34 6.71 -13.66 -0.47
N GLY A 35 6.59 -12.78 0.54
CA GLY A 35 7.26 -12.94 1.83
C GLY A 35 6.54 -13.84 2.85
N SER A 36 5.30 -14.27 2.57
CA SER A 36 4.50 -15.06 3.51
C SER A 36 4.89 -16.52 3.50
N ALA A 37 5.12 -17.09 4.69
CA ALA A 37 5.31 -18.53 4.84
C ALA A 37 4.07 -19.33 4.40
N LEU A 38 2.89 -18.68 4.35
CA LEU A 38 1.61 -19.27 3.99
C LEU A 38 1.29 -19.14 2.49
N VAL A 39 2.21 -18.58 1.68
CA VAL A 39 2.00 -18.50 0.23
C VAL A 39 1.83 -19.89 -0.37
N GLY A 40 0.70 -20.11 -1.04
CA GLY A 40 0.37 -21.38 -1.68
C GLY A 40 -0.27 -22.44 -0.78
N MET A 41 -0.49 -22.14 0.51
CA MET A 41 -1.15 -23.07 1.45
C MET A 41 -2.69 -22.93 1.51
N GLY A 42 -3.28 -21.99 0.77
CA GLY A 42 -4.73 -21.77 0.73
C GLY A 42 -5.17 -21.00 -0.52
N LYS A 43 -6.48 -21.02 -0.80
CA LYS A 43 -7.06 -20.25 -1.91
C LYS A 43 -6.93 -18.75 -1.62
N GLY A 44 -6.35 -17.99 -2.54
CA GLY A 44 -6.08 -16.56 -2.38
C GLY A 44 -4.74 -16.25 -1.70
N THR A 45 -3.92 -17.25 -1.36
CA THR A 45 -2.58 -17.04 -0.78
C THR A 45 -1.46 -17.46 -1.73
N HIS A 46 -1.74 -18.13 -2.85
CA HIS A 46 -0.71 -18.45 -3.82
C HIS A 46 -0.19 -17.16 -4.48
N VAL A 47 1.07 -17.11 -4.89
CA VAL A 47 1.67 -15.95 -5.58
C VAL A 47 0.95 -15.58 -6.88
N ASN A 48 0.22 -16.55 -7.45
CA ASN A 48 -0.53 -16.42 -8.70
C ASN A 48 -2.02 -16.15 -8.49
N ASP A 49 -2.48 -16.06 -7.25
CA ASP A 49 -3.87 -15.78 -6.98
C ASP A 49 -4.15 -14.29 -7.17
N ASP A 50 -5.27 -14.00 -7.84
CA ASP A 50 -5.85 -12.67 -7.86
C ASP A 50 -6.30 -12.30 -6.45
N VAL A 51 -5.71 -11.23 -5.92
CA VAL A 51 -6.07 -10.71 -4.61
C VAL A 51 -6.31 -9.22 -4.73
N SER A 52 -7.41 -8.75 -4.15
CA SER A 52 -7.68 -7.32 -3.99
C SER A 52 -8.30 -7.04 -2.64
N PHE A 53 -7.95 -5.89 -2.07
CA PHE A 53 -8.60 -5.37 -0.87
C PHE A 53 -8.47 -3.85 -0.81
N THR A 54 -9.38 -3.24 -0.06
CA THR A 54 -9.50 -1.79 0.02
C THR A 54 -9.31 -1.30 1.44
N GLU A 55 -8.60 -0.19 1.59
CA GLU A 55 -8.39 0.49 2.86
C GLU A 55 -8.65 1.98 2.71
N SER A 56 -9.22 2.62 3.74
CA SER A 56 -9.43 4.07 3.72
C SER A 56 -8.80 4.73 4.94
N GLU A 57 -8.21 5.89 4.75
CA GLU A 57 -7.66 6.68 5.84
C GLU A 57 -7.80 8.19 5.62
N ILE A 58 -7.84 8.92 6.74
CA ILE A 58 -7.80 10.37 6.75
C ILE A 58 -6.40 10.79 7.23
N ILE A 59 -5.65 11.45 6.35
CA ILE A 59 -4.31 11.97 6.65
C ILE A 59 -4.42 13.45 7.00
N ASN A 60 -3.73 13.87 8.07
CA ASN A 60 -3.51 15.28 8.36
C ASN A 60 -2.31 15.76 7.56
N THR A 61 -2.53 16.69 6.62
CA THR A 61 -1.46 17.22 5.76
C THR A 61 -0.72 18.38 6.38
N GLY A 62 -1.22 18.97 7.48
CA GLY A 62 -0.63 20.17 8.08
C GLY A 62 -0.56 21.37 7.13
N GLY A 63 -1.33 21.36 6.03
CA GLY A 63 -1.29 22.35 4.97
C GLY A 63 -0.40 21.98 3.77
N ASP A 64 0.44 20.94 3.87
CA ASP A 64 1.29 20.47 2.76
C ASP A 64 0.67 19.27 2.03
N TYR A 65 -0.39 19.52 1.28
CA TYR A 65 -1.04 18.47 0.48
C TYR A 65 -0.08 17.82 -0.52
N ALA A 66 0.69 18.64 -1.24
CA ALA A 66 1.55 18.18 -2.32
C ALA A 66 2.68 17.29 -1.80
N GLY A 67 3.36 17.69 -0.72
CA GLY A 67 4.42 16.90 -0.13
C GLY A 67 3.95 15.53 0.38
N VAL A 68 2.75 15.47 0.95
CA VAL A 68 2.14 14.18 1.36
C VAL A 68 1.90 13.27 0.17
N ILE A 69 1.30 13.77 -0.91
CA ILE A 69 1.05 12.96 -2.12
C ILE A 69 2.36 12.51 -2.76
N VAL A 70 3.36 13.40 -2.87
CA VAL A 70 4.68 13.07 -3.43
C VAL A 70 5.36 11.94 -2.65
N LYS A 71 5.31 11.99 -1.31
CA LYS A 71 5.86 10.91 -0.46
C LYS A 71 5.14 9.58 -0.69
N ILE A 72 3.81 9.59 -0.70
CA ILE A 72 3.02 8.38 -0.96
C ILE A 72 3.35 7.81 -2.35
N THR A 73 3.32 8.64 -3.39
CA THR A 73 3.64 8.20 -4.75
C THR A 73 5.06 7.65 -4.89
N ALA A 74 6.05 8.26 -4.23
CA ALA A 74 7.42 7.76 -4.23
C ALA A 74 7.54 6.36 -3.61
N VAL A 75 6.84 6.11 -2.50
CA VAL A 75 6.81 4.80 -1.85
C VAL A 75 6.08 3.76 -2.70
N LEU A 76 4.94 4.13 -3.30
CA LEU A 76 4.20 3.23 -4.18
C LEU A 76 4.99 2.86 -5.44
N ARG A 77 5.78 3.80 -5.98
CA ARG A 77 6.69 3.49 -7.07
C ARG A 77 7.72 2.42 -6.68
N GLN A 78 8.29 2.51 -5.48
CA GLN A 78 9.22 1.47 -5.00
C GLN A 78 8.52 0.11 -4.83
N LEU A 79 7.27 0.12 -4.37
CA LEU A 79 6.45 -1.10 -4.28
C LEU A 79 6.28 -1.75 -5.65
N GLU A 80 5.87 -1.00 -6.67
CA GLU A 80 5.62 -1.50 -8.02
C GLU A 80 6.91 -1.96 -8.72
N GLU A 81 8.04 -1.30 -8.46
CA GLU A 81 9.35 -1.69 -9.01
C GLU A 81 9.91 -2.99 -8.39
N ASN A 82 9.44 -3.37 -7.19
CA ASN A 82 10.00 -4.49 -6.42
C ASN A 82 8.97 -5.57 -6.07
N SER A 83 7.72 -5.47 -6.53
CA SER A 83 6.66 -6.43 -6.24
C SER A 83 5.58 -6.43 -7.32
N ASN A 84 4.77 -7.49 -7.34
CA ASN A 84 3.61 -7.61 -8.24
C ASN A 84 2.36 -6.86 -7.73
N TRP A 85 2.47 -6.12 -6.63
CA TRP A 85 1.35 -5.36 -6.08
C TRP A 85 1.21 -4.00 -6.75
N LYS A 86 -0.01 -3.68 -7.13
CA LYS A 86 -0.43 -2.39 -7.68
C LYS A 86 -1.38 -1.72 -6.71
N VAL A 87 -1.38 -0.38 -6.68
CA VAL A 87 -2.23 0.40 -5.77
C VAL A 87 -2.96 1.51 -6.53
N ILE A 88 -4.29 1.48 -6.47
CA ILE A 88 -5.13 2.61 -6.92
C ILE A 88 -5.41 3.51 -5.72
N ILE A 89 -5.27 4.82 -5.91
CA ILE A 89 -5.58 5.82 -4.90
C ILE A 89 -6.74 6.69 -5.38
N ASP A 90 -7.86 6.62 -4.68
CA ASP A 90 -9.00 7.51 -4.87
C ASP A 90 -9.03 8.58 -3.78
N LYS A 91 -9.07 9.85 -4.18
CA LYS A 91 -9.25 10.97 -3.27
C LYS A 91 -10.74 11.26 -3.09
N LYS A 92 -11.21 11.30 -1.84
CA LYS A 92 -12.60 11.74 -1.59
C LYS A 92 -12.74 13.28 -1.63
N PRO A 93 -13.87 13.81 -2.16
CA PRO A 93 -14.02 15.22 -2.48
C PRO A 93 -14.20 16.18 -1.30
N LYS A 94 -14.34 15.70 -0.06
CA LYS A 94 -14.65 16.54 1.11
C LYS A 94 -13.86 16.18 2.35
N THR A 95 -12.63 16.65 2.42
CA THR A 95 -11.83 16.61 3.64
C THR A 95 -11.36 18.04 3.91
N GLY A 96 -11.43 18.48 5.17
CA GLY A 96 -11.18 19.88 5.54
C GLY A 96 -9.81 20.41 5.09
N PRO A 97 -9.52 21.72 5.30
CA PRO A 97 -8.38 22.40 4.66
C PRO A 97 -7.00 21.77 4.89
N ASN A 98 -6.81 21.03 5.98
CA ASN A 98 -5.54 20.36 6.34
C ASN A 98 -5.67 18.84 6.40
N LYS A 99 -6.69 18.26 5.76
CA LYS A 99 -6.94 16.82 5.78
C LYS A 99 -7.20 16.32 4.38
N ILE A 100 -6.90 15.05 4.17
CA ILE A 100 -7.22 14.34 2.93
C ILE A 100 -7.75 12.97 3.30
N GLU A 101 -8.83 12.57 2.67
CA GLU A 101 -9.35 11.21 2.78
C GLU A 101 -8.98 10.47 1.50
N LEU A 102 -8.20 9.41 1.68
CA LEU A 102 -7.74 8.56 0.60
C LEU A 102 -8.33 7.16 0.78
N LEU A 103 -8.80 6.60 -0.32
CA LEU A 103 -9.17 5.20 -0.45
C LEU A 103 -8.10 4.52 -1.31
N TYR A 104 -7.53 3.46 -0.78
CA TYR A 104 -6.51 2.65 -1.41
C TYR A 104 -7.11 1.32 -1.81
N THR A 105 -6.95 0.94 -3.07
CA THR A 105 -7.25 -0.41 -3.53
C THR A 105 -5.94 -1.08 -3.88
N LEU A 106 -5.53 -2.03 -3.05
CA LEU A 106 -4.34 -2.85 -3.29
C LEU A 106 -4.77 -4.09 -4.04
N PHE A 107 -4.09 -4.40 -5.12
CA PHE A 107 -4.39 -5.59 -5.88
C PHE A 107 -3.14 -6.18 -6.52
N ARG A 108 -3.20 -7.49 -6.73
CA ARG A 108 -2.31 -8.24 -7.59
C ARG A 108 -3.22 -8.99 -8.54
N SER A 109 -3.13 -8.66 -9.82
CA SER A 109 -3.78 -9.41 -10.88
C SER A 109 -2.77 -10.30 -11.56
N GLN A 110 -3.20 -11.47 -12.02
CA GLN A 110 -2.51 -12.16 -13.09
C GLN A 110 -2.47 -11.19 -14.30
N ASP A 111 -1.30 -10.68 -14.67
CA ASP A 111 -1.17 -10.02 -15.98
C ASP A 111 -1.49 -11.10 -17.03
N ALA A 112 -2.47 -10.81 -17.90
CA ALA A 112 -3.01 -11.70 -18.92
C ALA A 112 -1.99 -12.06 -20.01
#